data_AF-A0A966TLX5-F1
#
_entry.id   AF-A0A966TLX5-F1
#
_cell.length_a   1.000
_cell.length_b   1.000
_cell.length_c   1.000
_cell.angle_alpha   90.00
_cell.angle_beta   90.00
_cell.angle_gamma   90.00
#
_symmetry.space_group_name_H-M   'P 1'
#
loop_
_entity.id
_entity.type
_entity.pdbx_description
1 polymer ?
#
loop_
_entity_poly.entity_id
_entity_poly.type
_entity_poly.pdbx_seq_one_letter_code
_entity_poly.pdbx_strand_id
1 'polypeptide(L)'
;MPTTHGRALTTVLLWWCLAHLAFAQNSPDPTAVARSACASAANQYAQQTERYSDALKLLYYQTRDNPADQAKRLADMQAVHESFKNQALRTITGPSDSSAEVAASDRQVQAWVIEQLWSFANEKYGQDKLFFKFYINNRCKQQFAVP
;
A
#
# COMPACT_ATOMS: atom_id res chain seq x y z
N MET A 1 12.96 -56.99 47.99
CA MET A 1 12.03 -55.84 47.95
C MET A 1 12.57 -54.83 46.95
N PRO A 2 11.96 -54.60 45.78
CA PRO A 2 12.33 -53.49 44.90
C PRO A 2 11.28 -52.37 44.98
N THR A 3 11.72 -51.15 45.23
CA THR A 3 10.89 -49.94 45.15
C THR A 3 10.98 -49.33 43.76
N THR A 4 9.79 -49.16 43.17
CA THR A 4 9.46 -48.57 41.88
C THR A 4 9.94 -47.12 41.72
N HIS A 5 10.68 -46.84 40.66
CA HIS A 5 10.80 -45.51 40.05
C HIS A 5 10.37 -45.62 38.59
N GLY A 6 9.28 -44.96 38.23
CA GLY A 6 8.83 -44.93 36.85
C GLY A 6 7.35 -44.60 36.75
N ARG A 7 7.02 -43.31 36.80
CA ARG A 7 5.76 -42.72 36.30
C ARG A 7 5.70 -41.22 36.61
N ALA A 8 6.46 -40.42 35.87
CA ALA A 8 6.32 -38.95 35.93
C ALA A 8 6.79 -38.22 34.67
N LEU A 9 6.86 -38.87 33.50
CA LEU A 9 7.40 -38.24 32.28
C LEU A 9 6.47 -38.25 31.06
N THR A 10 5.26 -38.79 31.18
CA THR A 10 4.33 -38.88 30.03
C THR A 10 3.28 -37.77 29.97
N THR A 11 3.06 -37.01 31.04
CA THR A 11 2.03 -35.95 31.07
C THR A 11 2.52 -34.59 30.58
N VAL A 12 3.83 -34.34 30.53
CA VAL A 12 4.36 -33.03 30.10
C VAL A 12 4.38 -32.88 28.57
N LEU A 13 4.58 -33.99 27.84
CA LEU A 13 4.70 -33.98 26.37
C LEU A 13 3.37 -33.76 25.64
N LEU A 14 2.22 -34.09 26.25
CA LEU A 14 0.91 -33.84 25.62
C LEU A 14 0.50 -32.35 25.66
N TRP A 15 0.99 -31.56 26.61
CA TRP A 15 0.67 -30.14 26.69
C TRP A 15 1.43 -29.29 25.66
N TRP A 16 2.62 -29.73 25.25
CA TRP A 16 3.43 -29.02 24.24
C TRP A 16 2.90 -29.17 22.81
N CYS A 17 2.26 -30.29 22.46
CA CYS A 17 1.67 -30.45 21.13
C CYS A 17 0.39 -29.61 20.94
N LEU A 18 -0.44 -29.45 21.97
CA LEU A 18 -1.65 -28.63 21.92
C LEU A 18 -1.34 -27.13 21.84
N ALA A 19 -0.24 -26.68 22.43
CA ALA A 19 0.20 -25.29 22.32
C ALA A 19 0.66 -24.94 20.89
N HIS A 20 1.29 -25.85 20.15
CA HIS A 20 1.77 -25.58 18.78
C HIS A 20 0.66 -25.60 17.73
N LEU A 21 -0.42 -26.36 17.94
CA LEU A 21 -1.59 -26.35 17.05
C LEU A 21 -2.44 -25.07 17.17
N ALA A 22 -2.36 -24.35 18.30
CA ALA A 22 -3.12 -23.12 18.52
C ALA A 22 -2.51 -21.87 17.84
N PHE A 23 -1.22 -21.90 17.45
CA PHE A 23 -0.55 -20.74 16.84
C PHE A 23 -0.59 -20.71 15.30
N ALA A 24 -1.07 -21.77 14.64
CA ALA A 24 -1.07 -21.85 13.18
C ALA A 24 -2.24 -21.09 12.50
N GLN A 25 -3.21 -20.56 13.26
CA GLN A 25 -4.43 -19.95 12.69
C GLN A 25 -4.46 -18.41 12.63
N ASN A 26 -3.39 -17.71 13.03
CA ASN A 26 -3.37 -16.24 13.07
C ASN A 26 -2.39 -15.60 12.07
N SER A 27 -2.20 -16.20 10.88
CA SER A 27 -1.58 -15.44 9.79
C SER A 27 -2.66 -14.50 9.20
N PRO A 28 -2.43 -13.17 9.16
CA PRO A 28 -3.42 -12.23 8.64
C PRO A 28 -3.75 -12.54 7.18
N ASP A 29 -5.05 -12.55 6.83
CA ASP A 29 -5.52 -12.75 5.45
C ASP A 29 -4.79 -11.78 4.50
N PRO A 30 -4.02 -12.27 3.51
CA PRO A 30 -3.29 -11.43 2.56
C PRO A 30 -4.17 -10.41 1.87
N THR A 31 -5.44 -10.76 1.62
CA THR A 31 -6.44 -9.87 1.02
C THR A 31 -6.79 -8.71 1.94
N ALA A 32 -6.97 -8.99 3.22
CA ALA A 32 -7.26 -7.98 4.24
C ALA A 32 -6.07 -7.03 4.43
N VAL A 33 -4.85 -7.58 4.44
CA VAL A 33 -3.60 -6.79 4.48
C VAL A 33 -3.53 -5.84 3.28
N ALA A 34 -3.71 -6.36 2.06
CA ALA A 34 -3.65 -5.54 0.85
C ALA A 34 -4.72 -4.44 0.82
N ARG A 35 -5.96 -4.73 1.23
CA ARG A 35 -7.03 -3.71 1.31
C ARG A 35 -6.71 -2.61 2.32
N SER A 36 -6.17 -2.99 3.49
CA SER A 36 -5.76 -2.04 4.52
C SER A 36 -4.63 -1.15 4.03
N ALA A 37 -3.59 -1.75 3.44
CA ALA A 37 -2.45 -1.06 2.83
C ALA A 37 -2.91 -0.05 1.76
N CYS A 38 -3.83 -0.48 0.90
CA CYS A 38 -4.40 0.37 -0.13
C CYS A 38 -5.15 1.58 0.42
N ALA A 39 -6.04 1.36 1.39
CA ALA A 39 -6.80 2.44 2.00
C ALA A 39 -5.88 3.43 2.76
N SER A 40 -4.86 2.91 3.44
CA SER A 40 -3.85 3.71 4.13
C SER A 40 -3.08 4.60 3.14
N ALA A 41 -2.49 4.00 2.10
CA ALA A 41 -1.74 4.72 1.08
C ALA A 41 -2.62 5.75 0.33
N ALA A 42 -3.85 5.38 -0.03
CA ALA A 42 -4.79 6.30 -0.66
C ALA A 42 -5.09 7.51 0.25
N ASN A 43 -5.28 7.30 1.55
CA ASN A 43 -5.49 8.39 2.51
C ASN A 43 -4.26 9.29 2.63
N GLN A 44 -3.06 8.70 2.65
CA GLN A 44 -1.81 9.42 2.82
C GLN A 44 -1.46 10.28 1.60
N TYR A 45 -1.64 9.74 0.38
CA TYR A 45 -1.10 10.37 -0.83
C TYR A 45 -2.12 11.14 -1.66
N ALA A 46 -3.43 10.84 -1.55
CA ALA A 46 -4.45 11.45 -2.42
C ALA A 46 -4.50 12.98 -2.35
N GLN A 47 -4.23 13.61 -1.20
CA GLN A 47 -4.24 15.07 -1.10
C GLN A 47 -3.10 15.71 -1.89
N GLN A 48 -1.90 15.12 -1.85
CA GLN A 48 -0.78 15.62 -2.65
C GLN A 48 -1.03 15.36 -4.14
N THR A 49 -1.66 14.23 -4.48
CA THR A 49 -2.08 13.90 -5.84
C THR A 49 -3.11 14.89 -6.39
N GLU A 50 -4.10 15.28 -5.59
CA GLU A 50 -5.09 16.30 -5.93
C GLU A 50 -4.41 17.64 -6.30
N ARG A 51 -3.47 18.12 -5.47
CA ARG A 51 -2.73 19.36 -5.77
C ARG A 51 -2.00 19.31 -7.10
N TYR A 52 -1.39 18.18 -7.43
CA TYR A 52 -0.73 17.97 -8.71
C TYR A 52 -1.74 17.98 -9.87
N SER A 53 -2.85 17.26 -9.70
CA SER A 53 -3.96 17.19 -10.65
C SER A 53 -4.58 18.58 -10.92
N ASP A 54 -4.73 19.43 -9.90
CA ASP A 54 -5.21 20.80 -10.05
C ASP A 54 -4.20 21.69 -10.78
N ALA A 55 -2.91 21.54 -10.46
CA ALA A 55 -1.85 22.25 -11.17
C ALA A 55 -1.80 21.87 -12.66
N LEU A 56 -2.05 20.60 -13.01
CA LEU A 56 -2.16 20.16 -14.40
C LEU A 56 -3.34 20.85 -15.09
N LYS A 57 -4.51 20.85 -14.46
CA LYS A 57 -5.70 21.54 -15.00
C LYS A 57 -5.40 23.02 -15.27
N LEU A 58 -4.76 23.69 -14.32
CA LEU A 58 -4.40 25.10 -14.46
C LEU A 58 -3.38 25.32 -15.59
N LEU A 59 -2.36 24.46 -15.70
CA LEU A 59 -1.38 24.50 -16.78
C LEU A 59 -2.07 24.39 -18.14
N TYR A 60 -2.93 23.38 -18.33
CA TYR A 60 -3.67 23.17 -19.57
C TYR A 60 -4.54 24.37 -19.92
N TYR A 61 -5.17 25.01 -18.92
CA TYR A 61 -5.96 26.22 -19.13
C TYR A 61 -5.10 27.42 -19.56
N GLN A 62 -3.99 27.67 -18.86
CA GLN A 62 -3.14 28.85 -19.07
C GLN A 62 -2.33 28.79 -20.38
N THR A 63 -2.01 27.58 -20.85
CA THR A 63 -1.12 27.37 -22.00
C THR A 63 -1.85 26.88 -23.24
N ARG A 64 -3.19 26.90 -23.24
CA ARG A 64 -4.03 26.36 -24.32
C ARG A 64 -3.64 26.85 -25.70
N ASP A 65 -3.25 28.13 -25.80
CA ASP A 65 -2.93 28.77 -27.08
C ASP A 65 -1.41 28.80 -27.36
N ASN A 66 -0.60 28.15 -26.51
CA ASN A 66 0.86 28.07 -26.62
C ASN A 66 1.37 26.65 -26.32
N PRO A 67 1.38 25.75 -27.33
CA PRO A 67 1.76 24.34 -27.14
C PRO A 67 3.23 24.15 -26.77
N ALA A 68 4.11 25.08 -27.17
CA ALA A 68 5.53 25.02 -26.80
C ALA A 68 5.74 25.30 -25.31
N ASP A 69 5.08 26.32 -24.77
CA ASP A 69 5.11 26.63 -23.33
C ASP A 69 4.42 25.52 -22.51
N GLN A 70 3.31 24.99 -23.02
CA GLN A 70 2.61 23.85 -22.42
C GLN A 70 3.55 22.65 -22.25
N ALA A 71 4.23 22.23 -23.31
CA ALA A 71 5.14 21.08 -23.28
C ALA A 71 6.28 21.27 -22.28
N LYS A 72 6.88 22.47 -22.26
CA LYS A 72 7.94 22.81 -21.29
C LYS A 72 7.44 22.71 -19.86
N ARG A 73 6.34 23.38 -19.53
CA ARG A 73 5.79 23.39 -18.18
C ARG A 73 5.31 22.01 -17.74
N LEU A 74 4.80 21.19 -18.68
CA LEU A 74 4.40 19.82 -18.39
C LEU A 74 5.61 18.97 -18.01
N ALA A 75 6.74 19.12 -18.71
CA ALA A 75 7.99 18.42 -18.37
C ALA A 75 8.49 18.82 -16.97
N ASP A 76 8.46 20.11 -16.63
CA ASP A 76 8.84 20.60 -15.30
C ASP A 76 7.94 20.00 -14.21
N MET A 77 6.62 19.97 -14.45
CA MET A 77 5.66 19.36 -13.54
C MET A 77 5.87 17.85 -13.38
N GLN A 78 6.17 17.13 -14.47
CA GLN A 78 6.51 15.71 -14.42
C GLN A 78 7.77 15.47 -13.57
N ALA A 79 8.79 16.31 -13.66
CA ALA A 79 9.98 16.20 -12.83
C ALA A 79 9.69 16.38 -11.33
N VAL A 80 8.84 17.36 -10.97
CA VAL A 80 8.38 17.55 -9.58
C VAL A 80 7.61 16.33 -9.09
N HIS A 81 6.73 15.80 -9.93
CA HIS A 81 5.95 14.61 -9.63
C HIS A 81 6.84 13.38 -9.39
N GLU A 82 7.80 13.13 -10.28
CA GLU A 82 8.76 12.03 -10.15
C GLU A 82 9.60 12.14 -8.88
N SER A 83 10.02 13.35 -8.51
CA SER A 83 10.71 13.61 -7.24
C SER A 83 9.84 13.22 -6.04
N PHE A 84 8.57 13.61 -6.03
CA PHE A 84 7.63 13.23 -4.98
C PHE A 84 7.43 11.71 -4.91
N LYS A 85 7.22 11.04 -6.05
CA LYS A 85 7.10 9.58 -6.13
C LYS A 85 8.33 8.91 -5.50
N ASN A 86 9.52 9.32 -5.92
CA ASN A 86 10.78 8.77 -5.40
C ASN A 86 10.98 9.04 -3.91
N GLN A 87 10.49 10.16 -3.39
CA GLN A 87 10.51 10.44 -1.95
C GLN A 87 9.52 9.54 -1.21
N ALA A 88 8.27 9.47 -1.69
CA ALA A 88 7.22 8.65 -1.09
C ALA A 88 7.64 7.18 -1.00
N LEU A 89 8.22 6.63 -2.08
CA LEU A 89 8.73 5.25 -2.13
C LEU A 89 9.86 4.99 -1.13
N ARG A 90 10.75 5.96 -0.90
CA ARG A 90 11.82 5.85 0.11
C ARG A 90 11.30 5.89 1.54
N THR A 91 10.15 6.54 1.76
CA THR A 91 9.52 6.64 3.07
C THR A 91 8.58 5.49 3.40
N ILE A 92 8.38 4.54 2.47
CA ILE A 92 7.56 3.36 2.74
C ILE A 92 8.27 2.52 3.80
N THR A 93 7.79 2.61 5.02
CA THR A 93 8.11 1.70 6.12
C THR A 93 6.98 0.71 6.28
N GLY A 94 7.33 -0.56 6.44
CA GLY A 94 6.36 -1.57 6.85
C GLY A 94 6.02 -1.38 8.34
N PRO A 95 4.90 -1.93 8.83
CA PRO A 95 4.57 -1.88 10.25
C PRO A 95 5.70 -2.49 11.08
N SER A 96 6.20 -1.78 12.10
CA SER A 96 7.33 -2.22 12.94
C SER A 96 7.07 -3.56 13.64
N ASP A 97 5.79 -3.86 13.87
CA ASP A 97 5.35 -5.00 14.67
C ASP A 97 4.81 -6.16 13.80
N SER A 98 5.00 -6.08 12.48
CA SER A 98 4.55 -7.10 11.52
C SER A 98 5.67 -8.06 11.13
N SER A 99 5.31 -9.31 10.82
CA SER A 99 6.25 -10.28 10.23
C SER A 99 6.88 -9.71 8.95
N ALA A 100 8.11 -10.13 8.63
CA ALA A 100 8.85 -9.63 7.47
C ALA A 100 8.08 -9.76 6.14
N GLU A 101 7.31 -10.84 5.97
CA GLU A 101 6.50 -11.12 4.78
C GLU A 101 5.33 -10.14 4.66
N VAL A 102 4.61 -9.89 5.76
CA VAL A 102 3.50 -8.92 5.82
C VAL A 102 4.02 -7.50 5.58
N ALA A 103 5.16 -7.15 6.19
CA ALA A 103 5.81 -5.87 5.95
C ALA A 103 6.18 -5.71 4.46
N ALA A 104 6.79 -6.72 3.84
CA ALA A 104 7.16 -6.68 2.43
C ALA A 104 5.93 -6.54 1.50
N SER A 105 4.87 -7.30 1.75
CA SER A 105 3.61 -7.21 1.00
C SER A 105 2.98 -5.82 1.12
N ASP A 106 2.93 -5.27 2.34
CA ASP A 106 2.39 -3.92 2.59
C ASP A 106 3.18 -2.86 1.80
N ARG A 107 4.52 -2.93 1.82
CA ARG A 107 5.36 -2.03 1.02
C ARG A 107 5.08 -2.12 -0.47
N GLN A 108 4.92 -3.32 -1.00
CA GLN A 108 4.61 -3.53 -2.41
C GLN A 108 3.26 -2.92 -2.79
N VAL A 109 2.24 -3.08 -1.94
CA VAL A 109 0.92 -2.50 -2.17
C VAL A 109 0.97 -0.97 -2.12
N GLN A 110 1.66 -0.39 -1.12
CA GLN A 110 1.80 1.06 -1.02
C GLN A 110 2.53 1.65 -2.24
N ALA A 111 3.62 1.01 -2.70
CA ALA A 111 4.34 1.42 -3.89
C ALA A 111 3.45 1.41 -5.14
N TRP A 112 2.67 0.34 -5.32
CA TRP A 112 1.72 0.24 -6.42
C TRP A 112 0.63 1.32 -6.36
N VAL A 113 0.09 1.63 -5.17
CA VAL A 113 -0.93 2.68 -5.00
C VAL A 113 -0.38 4.05 -5.40
N ILE A 114 0.85 4.37 -4.98
CA ILE A 114 1.53 5.60 -5.37
C ILE A 114 1.54 5.71 -6.90
N GLU A 115 2.03 4.69 -7.61
CA GLU A 115 2.06 4.68 -9.09
C GLU A 115 0.68 4.87 -9.73
N GLN A 116 -0.34 4.18 -9.22
CA GLN A 116 -1.71 4.28 -9.76
C GLN A 116 -2.34 5.65 -9.56
N LEU A 117 -2.11 6.29 -8.41
CA LEU A 117 -2.60 7.66 -8.14
C LEU A 117 -2.05 8.65 -9.18
N TRP A 118 -0.78 8.49 -9.55
CA TRP A 118 -0.12 9.36 -10.52
C TRP A 118 -0.61 9.18 -11.93
N SER A 119 -0.74 7.94 -12.38
CA SER A 119 -1.31 7.64 -13.69
C SER A 119 -2.70 8.28 -13.80
N PHE A 120 -3.53 8.11 -12.77
CA PHE A 120 -4.89 8.65 -12.77
C PHE A 120 -4.91 10.18 -12.77
N ALA A 121 -4.03 10.84 -12.01
CA ALA A 121 -3.94 12.30 -12.00
C ALA A 121 -3.55 12.91 -13.35
N ASN A 122 -2.69 12.22 -14.10
CA ASN A 122 -2.27 12.66 -15.43
C ASN A 122 -3.37 12.45 -16.48
N GLU A 123 -4.09 11.33 -16.42
CA GLU A 123 -5.19 11.02 -17.34
C GLU A 123 -6.48 11.80 -17.07
N LYS A 124 -6.78 12.01 -15.79
CA LYS A 124 -8.00 12.64 -15.28
C LYS A 124 -7.62 13.76 -14.31
N TYR A 125 -6.97 14.79 -14.82
CA TYR A 125 -6.61 15.97 -14.04
C TYR A 125 -7.86 16.77 -13.62
N GLY A 126 -7.71 17.55 -12.55
CA GLY A 126 -8.77 18.36 -11.96
C GLY A 126 -9.80 17.61 -11.12
N GLN A 127 -9.50 16.40 -10.67
CA GLN A 127 -10.38 15.60 -9.80
C GLN A 127 -10.14 15.92 -8.32
N ASP A 128 -11.17 15.75 -7.50
CA ASP A 128 -11.07 15.86 -6.04
C ASP A 128 -10.44 14.60 -5.42
N LYS A 129 -9.72 14.75 -4.30
CA LYS A 129 -9.09 13.64 -3.55
C LYS A 129 -10.01 12.44 -3.28
N LEU A 130 -11.32 12.63 -3.14
CA LEU A 130 -12.27 11.53 -2.95
C LEU A 130 -12.30 10.61 -4.17
N PHE A 131 -12.23 11.14 -5.39
CA PHE A 131 -12.19 10.33 -6.60
C PHE A 131 -10.91 9.49 -6.67
N PHE A 132 -9.77 10.06 -6.27
CA PHE A 132 -8.52 9.32 -6.16
C PHE A 132 -8.63 8.15 -5.18
N LYS A 133 -9.23 8.38 -4.00
CA LYS A 133 -9.46 7.31 -3.00
C LYS A 133 -10.41 6.23 -3.53
N PHE A 134 -11.52 6.62 -4.15
CA PHE A 134 -12.45 5.66 -4.75
C PHE A 134 -11.81 4.86 -5.88
N TYR A 135 -11.02 5.52 -6.74
CA TYR A 135 -10.29 4.88 -7.83
C TYR A 135 -9.34 3.80 -7.28
N ILE A 136 -8.48 4.14 -6.31
CA ILE A 136 -7.55 3.19 -5.71
C ILE A 136 -8.26 2.05 -5.01
N ASN A 137 -9.27 2.32 -4.19
CA ASN A 137 -9.97 1.28 -3.46
C ASN A 137 -10.64 0.27 -4.40
N ASN A 138 -11.17 0.70 -5.55
CA ASN A 138 -11.74 -0.20 -6.54
C ASN A 138 -10.67 -0.98 -7.32
N ARG A 139 -9.58 -0.32 -7.72
CA ARG A 139 -8.47 -0.96 -8.45
C ARG A 139 -7.74 -1.98 -7.57
N CYS A 140 -7.54 -1.69 -6.28
CA CYS A 140 -6.96 -2.63 -5.34
C CYS A 140 -7.80 -3.90 -5.16
N LYS A 141 -9.13 -3.79 -5.18
CA LYS A 141 -10.00 -4.98 -5.15
C LYS A 141 -9.78 -5.87 -6.36
N GLN A 142 -9.49 -5.30 -7.54
CA GLN A 142 -9.22 -6.07 -8.76
C GLN A 142 -7.80 -6.66 -8.74
N GLN A 143 -6.82 -5.87 -8.31
CA GLN A 143 -5.40 -6.25 -8.33
C GLN A 143 -5.05 -7.33 -7.29
N PHE A 144 -5.67 -7.27 -6.12
CA PHE A 144 -5.37 -8.13 -4.98
C PHE A 144 -6.55 -9.01 -4.57
N ALA A 145 -7.50 -9.24 -5.48
CA ALA A 145 -8.48 -10.31 -5.29
C ALA A 145 -7.77 -11.67 -5.31
N VAL A 146 -8.07 -12.51 -4.34
CA VAL A 146 -7.75 -13.95 -4.43
C VAL A 146 -8.69 -14.55 -5.48
N PRO A 147 -8.19 -15.36 -6.43
CA PRO A 147 -9.02 -16.07 -7.40
C PRO A 147 -10.05 -17.01 -6.74
#